data_AF-A0A368F4R0-F1
#
_entry.id   AF-A0A368F4R0-F1
#
_cell.length_a   1.000
_cell.length_b   1.000
_cell.length_c   1.000
_cell.angle_alpha   90.00
_cell.angle_beta   90.00
_cell.angle_gamma   90.00
#
_symmetry.space_group_name_H-M   'P 1'
#
loop_
_entity.id
_entity.type
_entity.pdbx_description
1 polymer ?
#
loop_
_entity_poly.entity_id
_entity_poly.type
_entity_poly.pdbx_seq_one_letter_code
_entity_poly.pdbx_strand_id
1 'polypeptide(L)'
;MLPSFQAHLFLPINGMYSIYHVDTKAVISLFPFDPQAVRPHLCNIETDFLMTGVDGLLISVTEQGVSTRPPMVVPTTSFNALVYNSPYVYIRSSEDIWIMSFEDARISQSLKTEEGKVLCSLDGAIFAASNLNLFTISMTSVEKQADVLVSHHKYEEALALYERSLSQHFDDDSLSKFIALKKTVAFKYLEELSFEKAAELLISCEVDPEEVVSQFPWPPAENNKEDQEKYQFLE
;
A
#
# COMPACT_ATOMS: atom_id res chain seq x y z
N MET A 1 -21.35 8.00 -26.95
CA MET A 1 -20.30 7.66 -27.94
C MET A 1 -19.43 6.61 -27.26
N LEU A 2 -19.64 5.33 -27.56
CA LEU A 2 -18.81 4.26 -26.99
C LEU A 2 -17.39 4.43 -27.52
N PRO A 3 -16.33 4.31 -26.70
CA PRO A 3 -14.98 4.33 -27.23
C PRO A 3 -14.84 3.14 -28.19
N SER A 4 -14.41 3.41 -29.42
CA SER A 4 -14.02 2.37 -30.35
C SER A 4 -12.91 1.55 -29.69
N PHE A 5 -13.20 0.29 -29.37
CA PHE A 5 -12.18 -0.65 -28.92
C PHE A 5 -11.22 -0.88 -30.09
N GLN A 6 -10.15 -0.09 -30.18
CA GLN A 6 -9.05 -0.39 -31.08
C GLN A 6 -8.30 -1.58 -30.50
N ALA A 7 -8.46 -2.74 -31.14
CA ALA A 7 -7.75 -3.93 -30.74
C ALA A 7 -6.30 -3.82 -31.22
N HIS A 8 -5.36 -3.84 -30.26
CA HIS A 8 -3.94 -3.80 -30.51
C HIS A 8 -3.32 -5.13 -30.03
N LEU A 9 -2.52 -5.77 -30.88
CA LEU A 9 -1.75 -6.95 -30.52
C LEU A 9 -0.28 -6.58 -30.42
N PHE A 10 0.34 -6.88 -29.29
CA PHE A 10 1.78 -6.67 -29.09
C PHE A 10 2.50 -7.98 -29.27
N LEU A 11 3.45 -7.99 -30.19
CA LEU A 11 4.12 -9.21 -30.62
C LEU A 11 5.63 -9.04 -30.48
N PRO A 12 6.26 -9.75 -29.53
CA PRO A 12 7.70 -9.91 -29.52
C PRO A 12 8.08 -10.98 -30.55
N ILE A 13 8.33 -10.59 -31.81
CA ILE A 13 8.67 -11.51 -32.90
C ILE A 13 10.12 -11.27 -33.31
N ASN A 14 10.93 -12.33 -33.37
CA ASN A 14 12.30 -12.31 -33.88
C ASN A 14 13.20 -11.24 -33.22
N GLY A 15 13.04 -10.99 -31.92
CA GLY A 15 13.83 -9.97 -31.22
C GLY A 15 13.41 -8.53 -31.51
N MET A 16 12.17 -8.31 -31.96
CA MET A 16 11.59 -6.98 -32.11
C MET A 16 10.26 -6.91 -31.39
N TYR A 17 10.07 -5.85 -30.60
CA TYR A 17 8.75 -5.48 -30.14
C TYR A 17 7.99 -4.74 -31.24
N SER A 18 6.72 -5.09 -31.45
CA SER A 18 5.87 -4.46 -32.45
C SER A 18 4.42 -4.36 -31.99
N ILE A 19 3.76 -3.29 -32.39
CA ILE A 19 2.32 -3.07 -32.23
C ILE A 19 1.65 -3.44 -33.53
N TYR A 20 0.65 -4.31 -33.48
CA TYR A 20 -0.22 -4.63 -34.59
C TYR A 20 -1.59 -4.03 -34.34
N HIS A 21 -1.96 -3.06 -35.17
CA HIS A 21 -3.31 -2.48 -35.17
C HIS A 21 -4.24 -3.43 -35.93
N VAL A 22 -5.18 -4.06 -35.24
CA VAL A 22 -6.08 -5.05 -35.85
C VAL A 22 -6.97 -4.40 -36.92
N ASP A 23 -7.43 -3.17 -36.67
CA ASP A 23 -8.38 -2.47 -37.54
C ASP A 23 -7.73 -2.03 -38.86
N THR A 24 -6.54 -1.42 -38.78
CA THR A 24 -5.82 -0.90 -39.96
C THR A 24 -4.89 -1.95 -40.58
N LYS A 25 -4.64 -3.07 -39.88
CA LYS A 25 -3.63 -4.07 -40.19
C LYS A 25 -2.21 -3.50 -40.27
N ALA A 26 -1.98 -2.31 -39.70
CA ALA A 26 -0.68 -1.67 -39.66
C ALA A 26 0.20 -2.32 -38.58
N VAL A 27 1.50 -2.39 -38.85
CA VAL A 27 2.52 -2.83 -37.89
C VAL A 27 3.42 -1.63 -37.57
N ILE A 28 3.53 -1.29 -36.30
CA ILE A 28 4.51 -0.31 -35.80
C ILE A 28 5.63 -1.06 -35.10
N SER A 29 6.83 -0.99 -35.66
CA SER A 29 8.04 -1.50 -35.00
C SER A 29 8.46 -0.56 -33.88
N LEU A 30 8.75 -1.12 -32.70
CA LEU A 30 9.16 -0.36 -31.53
C LEU A 30 10.69 -0.38 -31.40
N PHE A 31 11.22 -1.33 -30.64
CA PHE A 31 12.65 -1.46 -30.39
C PHE A 31 13.08 -2.94 -30.42
N PRO A 32 14.34 -3.21 -30.78
CA PRO A 32 14.92 -4.54 -30.72
C PRO A 32 15.15 -5.00 -29.28
N PHE A 33 15.14 -6.30 -29.07
CA PHE A 33 15.58 -6.98 -27.86
C PHE A 33 16.32 -8.27 -28.25
N ASP A 34 17.29 -8.68 -27.44
CA ASP A 34 17.91 -10.00 -27.60
C ASP A 34 17.05 -11.05 -26.89
N PRO A 35 16.46 -12.03 -27.61
CA PRO A 35 15.64 -13.08 -27.01
C PRO A 35 16.41 -13.98 -26.03
N GLN A 36 17.75 -14.00 -26.08
CA GLN A 36 18.58 -14.71 -25.11
C GLN A 36 18.76 -13.94 -23.81
N ALA A 37 18.71 -12.60 -23.87
CA ALA A 37 18.91 -11.73 -22.71
C ALA A 37 17.60 -11.29 -22.06
N VAL A 38 16.53 -11.08 -22.85
CA VAL A 38 15.26 -10.53 -22.40
C VAL A 38 14.13 -11.49 -22.70
N ARG A 39 13.43 -11.89 -21.64
CA ARG A 39 12.11 -12.51 -21.76
C ARG A 39 11.05 -11.42 -21.85
N PRO A 40 10.29 -11.33 -22.96
CA PRO A 40 9.34 -10.26 -23.15
C PRO A 40 8.10 -10.44 -22.27
N HIS A 41 7.81 -9.43 -21.46
CA HIS A 41 6.57 -9.30 -20.69
C HIS A 41 5.92 -7.96 -20.99
N LEU A 42 4.59 -7.95 -20.97
CA LEU A 42 3.74 -6.83 -21.32
C LEU A 42 2.58 -6.74 -20.34
N CYS A 43 2.23 -5.54 -19.92
CA CYS A 43 0.92 -5.27 -19.35
C CYS A 43 0.37 -3.92 -19.86
N ASN A 44 -0.95 -3.80 -19.86
CA ASN A 44 -1.62 -2.53 -20.19
C ASN A 44 -1.61 -1.63 -18.95
N ILE A 45 -1.36 -0.34 -19.16
CA ILE A 45 -1.36 0.69 -18.13
C ILE A 45 -2.14 1.89 -18.64
N GLU A 46 -3.38 2.03 -18.19
CA GLU A 46 -4.27 3.12 -18.63
C GLU A 46 -4.38 3.17 -20.16
N THR A 47 -3.74 4.15 -20.81
CA THR A 47 -3.68 4.34 -22.27
C THR A 47 -2.41 3.79 -22.93
N ASP A 48 -1.45 3.35 -22.13
CA ASP A 48 -0.11 2.96 -22.55
C ASP A 48 0.14 1.46 -22.29
N PHE A 49 1.27 0.99 -22.78
CA PHE A 49 1.74 -0.38 -22.62
C PHE A 49 3.09 -0.38 -21.92
N LEU A 50 3.23 -1.20 -20.89
CA LEU A 50 4.49 -1.37 -20.17
C LEU A 50 5.16 -2.68 -20.58
N MET A 51 6.43 -2.57 -20.94
CA MET A 51 7.19 -3.64 -21.58
C MET A 51 8.52 -3.86 -20.88
N THR A 52 9.00 -5.10 -20.83
CA THR A 52 10.34 -5.39 -20.31
C THR A 52 11.42 -5.10 -21.34
N GLY A 53 12.45 -4.37 -20.91
CA GLY A 53 13.67 -4.09 -21.65
C GLY A 53 14.86 -4.88 -21.11
N VAL A 54 16.05 -4.54 -21.61
CA VAL A 54 17.33 -5.09 -21.15
C VAL A 54 17.64 -4.64 -19.72
N ASP A 55 18.46 -5.42 -19.00
CA ASP A 55 19.03 -5.03 -17.70
C ASP A 55 18.02 -4.53 -16.65
N GLY A 56 16.82 -5.10 -16.63
CA GLY A 56 15.80 -4.71 -15.65
C GLY A 56 15.08 -3.40 -15.98
N LEU A 57 15.09 -2.99 -17.25
CA LEU A 57 14.34 -1.81 -17.68
C LEU A 57 12.85 -2.15 -17.90
N LEU A 58 12.00 -1.20 -17.56
CA LEU A 58 10.58 -1.17 -17.92
C LEU A 58 10.34 0.05 -18.80
N ILE A 59 9.81 -0.19 -19.99
CA ILE A 59 9.62 0.83 -21.03
C ILE A 59 8.13 1.00 -21.25
N SER A 60 7.67 2.24 -21.12
CA SER A 60 6.28 2.59 -21.42
C SER A 60 6.15 3.08 -22.85
N VAL A 61 5.17 2.58 -23.58
CA VAL A 61 4.94 2.92 -24.99
C VAL A 61 3.47 3.16 -25.23
N THR A 62 3.12 4.22 -25.97
CA THR A 62 1.74 4.49 -26.38
C THR A 62 1.32 3.61 -27.56
N GLU A 63 0.04 3.61 -27.91
CA GLU A 63 -0.46 2.94 -29.12
C GLU A 63 0.23 3.42 -30.42
N GLN A 64 0.75 4.64 -30.46
CA GLN A 64 1.49 5.19 -31.61
C GLN A 64 2.98 4.81 -31.61
N GLY A 65 3.42 4.00 -30.66
CA GLY A 65 4.80 3.53 -30.55
C GLY A 65 5.77 4.53 -29.94
N VAL A 66 5.26 5.53 -29.20
CA VAL A 66 6.09 6.59 -28.60
C VAL A 66 6.28 6.32 -27.10
N SER A 67 7.50 6.51 -26.60
CA SER A 67 7.76 6.49 -25.16
C SER A 67 7.43 7.84 -24.55
N THR A 68 6.43 7.88 -23.67
CA THR A 68 5.97 9.11 -22.98
C THR A 68 6.76 9.39 -21.70
N ARG A 69 7.45 8.37 -21.17
CA ARG A 69 8.17 8.41 -19.89
C ARG A 69 9.60 7.91 -20.07
N PRO A 70 10.56 8.35 -19.23
CA PRO A 70 11.86 7.69 -19.13
C PRO A 70 11.70 6.22 -18.74
N PRO A 71 12.58 5.31 -19.20
CA PRO A 71 12.59 3.93 -18.74
C PRO A 71 12.76 3.85 -17.21
N MET A 72 12.01 2.95 -16.59
CA MET A 72 12.08 2.70 -15.14
C MET A 72 13.01 1.52 -14.88
N VAL A 73 13.83 1.58 -13.83
CA VAL A 73 14.80 0.53 -13.49
C VAL A 73 14.24 -0.28 -12.32
N VAL A 74 14.20 -1.61 -12.47
CA VAL A 74 13.91 -2.54 -11.39
C VAL A 74 15.18 -3.27 -10.93
N PRO A 75 15.25 -3.71 -9.67
CA PRO A 75 16.43 -4.40 -9.12
C PRO A 75 16.59 -5.85 -9.62
N THR A 76 15.79 -6.29 -10.59
CA THR A 76 15.77 -7.65 -11.09
C THR A 76 15.78 -7.67 -12.62
N THR A 77 16.51 -8.62 -13.19
CA THR A 77 16.52 -8.90 -14.63
C THR A 77 15.64 -10.11 -14.98
N SER A 78 15.23 -10.89 -13.99
CA SER A 78 14.35 -12.05 -14.16
C SER A 78 12.89 -11.63 -14.02
N PHE A 79 12.23 -11.39 -15.15
CA PHE A 79 10.80 -11.15 -15.19
C PHE A 79 10.05 -12.45 -15.44
N ASN A 80 9.06 -12.75 -14.60
CA ASN A 80 8.16 -13.90 -14.76
C ASN A 80 6.72 -13.46 -15.01
N ALA A 81 6.32 -12.31 -14.46
CA ALA A 81 5.02 -11.70 -14.72
C ALA A 81 5.07 -10.21 -14.40
N LEU A 82 4.21 -9.45 -15.06
CA LEU A 82 4.06 -8.01 -14.91
C LEU A 82 2.57 -7.70 -14.83
N VAL A 83 2.13 -7.05 -13.77
CA VAL A 83 0.72 -6.70 -13.55
C VAL A 83 0.62 -5.27 -13.08
N TYR A 84 -0.27 -4.50 -13.68
CA TYR A 84 -0.58 -3.15 -13.25
C TYR A 84 -1.92 -3.11 -12.52
N ASN A 85 -1.94 -2.43 -11.38
CA ASN A 85 -3.14 -2.07 -10.66
C ASN A 85 -2.89 -0.73 -9.98
N SER A 86 -3.53 0.31 -10.52
CA SER A 86 -3.23 1.71 -10.20
C SER A 86 -3.21 1.95 -8.68
N PRO A 87 -2.20 2.67 -8.15
CA PRO A 87 -1.09 3.33 -8.86
C PRO A 87 0.19 2.47 -8.99
N TYR A 88 0.11 1.15 -8.76
CA TYR A 88 1.28 0.28 -8.61
C TYR A 88 1.47 -0.70 -9.78
N VAL A 89 2.74 -1.00 -10.06
CA VAL A 89 3.16 -2.10 -10.92
C VAL A 89 3.74 -3.20 -10.04
N TYR A 90 3.18 -4.39 -10.16
CA TYR A 90 3.62 -5.61 -9.49
C TYR A 90 4.49 -6.41 -10.47
N ILE A 91 5.78 -6.48 -10.15
CA ILE A 91 6.79 -7.18 -10.94
C ILE A 91 7.16 -8.44 -10.20
N ARG A 92 6.93 -9.58 -10.83
CA ARG A 92 7.26 -10.86 -10.23
C ARG A 92 8.55 -11.39 -10.82
N SER A 93 9.52 -11.61 -9.95
CA SER A 93 10.80 -12.26 -10.27
C SER A 93 10.80 -13.73 -9.88
N SER A 94 11.96 -14.37 -9.99
CA SER A 94 12.15 -15.76 -9.54
C SER A 94 11.92 -15.96 -8.04
N GLU A 95 12.16 -14.94 -7.22
CA GLU A 95 12.18 -15.06 -5.75
C GLU A 95 11.17 -14.11 -5.07
N ASP A 96 10.95 -12.93 -5.66
CA ASP A 96 10.23 -11.85 -5.02
C ASP A 96 9.13 -11.28 -5.92
N ILE A 97 8.14 -10.65 -5.30
CA ILE A 97 7.24 -9.71 -5.95
C ILE A 97 7.65 -8.30 -5.53
N TRP A 98 8.09 -7.52 -6.50
CA TRP A 98 8.43 -6.12 -6.35
C TRP A 98 7.19 -5.27 -6.62
N ILE A 99 6.91 -4.34 -5.71
CA ILE A 99 5.83 -3.37 -5.85
C ILE A 99 6.48 -2.02 -6.14
N MET A 100 6.26 -1.52 -7.34
CA MET A 100 6.77 -0.25 -7.83
C MET A 100 5.62 0.75 -7.95
N SER A 101 5.80 1.96 -7.45
CA SER A 101 4.90 3.06 -7.77
C SER A 101 5.16 3.54 -9.19
N PHE A 102 4.10 3.59 -9.99
CA PHE A 102 4.21 3.97 -11.40
C PHE A 102 4.44 5.47 -11.58
N GLU A 103 3.93 6.29 -10.66
CA GLU A 103 3.99 7.76 -10.74
C GLU A 103 5.42 8.29 -10.58
N ASP A 104 6.18 7.73 -9.64
CA ASP A 104 7.53 8.18 -9.30
C ASP A 104 8.63 7.18 -9.69
N ALA A 105 8.26 6.05 -10.29
CA ALA A 105 9.14 4.97 -10.70
C ALA A 105 10.01 4.40 -9.57
N ARG A 106 9.51 4.42 -8.33
CA ARG A 106 10.24 3.90 -7.16
C ARG A 106 9.71 2.56 -6.68
N ILE A 107 10.62 1.69 -6.29
CA ILE A 107 10.28 0.47 -5.55
C ILE A 107 9.76 0.88 -4.18
N SER A 108 8.48 0.59 -3.93
CA SER A 108 7.83 0.84 -2.65
C SER A 108 8.08 -0.31 -1.68
N GLN A 109 8.05 -1.56 -2.17
CA GLN A 109 8.16 -2.75 -1.32
C GLN A 109 8.61 -3.97 -2.13
N SER A 110 9.17 -4.96 -1.44
CA SER A 110 9.30 -6.34 -1.92
C SER A 110 8.60 -7.32 -1.01
N LEU A 111 7.97 -8.33 -1.60
CA LEU A 111 7.34 -9.45 -0.91
C LEU A 111 8.08 -10.72 -1.31
N LYS A 112 8.62 -11.43 -0.32
CA LYS A 112 9.21 -12.75 -0.55
C LYS A 112 8.10 -13.74 -0.86
N THR A 113 8.24 -14.49 -1.96
CA THR A 113 7.27 -15.54 -2.28
C THR A 113 7.98 -16.85 -2.54
N GLU A 114 7.77 -17.82 -1.67
CA GLU A 114 8.23 -19.18 -1.93
C GLU A 114 7.37 -19.80 -3.04
N GLU A 115 8.00 -20.14 -4.15
CA GLU A 115 7.39 -20.85 -5.27
C GLU A 115 6.19 -20.17 -5.94
N GLY A 116 6.02 -18.85 -5.80
CA GLY A 116 5.05 -18.12 -6.60
C GLY A 116 5.28 -18.46 -8.08
N LYS A 117 4.25 -18.97 -8.77
CA LYS A 117 4.20 -19.37 -10.19
C LYS A 117 3.36 -18.45 -11.05
N VAL A 118 2.29 -17.86 -10.51
CA VAL A 118 1.43 -16.92 -11.22
C VAL A 118 1.32 -15.60 -10.46
N LEU A 119 1.23 -14.49 -11.19
CA LEU A 119 0.80 -13.18 -10.69
C LEU A 119 -0.24 -12.66 -11.67
N CYS A 120 -1.41 -12.28 -11.20
CA CYS A 120 -2.47 -11.71 -12.03
C CYS A 120 -3.28 -10.66 -11.27
N SER A 121 -4.00 -9.83 -12.02
CA SER A 121 -5.04 -8.95 -11.50
C SER A 121 -6.41 -9.49 -11.92
N LEU A 122 -7.34 -9.55 -10.98
CA LEU A 122 -8.73 -9.90 -11.21
C LEU A 122 -9.61 -9.00 -10.35
N ASP A 123 -10.53 -8.27 -10.99
CA ASP A 123 -11.48 -7.35 -10.34
C ASP A 123 -10.83 -6.35 -9.36
N GLY A 124 -9.65 -5.84 -9.72
CA GLY A 124 -8.90 -4.88 -8.90
C GLY A 124 -8.14 -5.49 -7.72
N ALA A 125 -8.22 -6.80 -7.52
CA ALA A 125 -7.40 -7.53 -6.56
C ALA A 125 -6.19 -8.18 -7.27
N ILE A 126 -5.04 -8.16 -6.59
CA ILE A 126 -3.84 -8.84 -7.07
C ILE A 126 -3.74 -10.22 -6.45
N PHE A 127 -3.55 -11.23 -7.27
CA PHE A 127 -3.39 -12.60 -6.84
C PHE A 127 -2.01 -13.12 -7.20
N ALA A 128 -1.37 -13.80 -6.26
CA ALA A 128 -0.16 -14.56 -6.48
C ALA A 128 -0.44 -16.02 -6.14
N ALA A 129 -0.03 -16.96 -6.97
CA ALA A 129 -0.28 -18.38 -6.71
C ALA A 129 1.02 -19.18 -6.83
N SER A 130 1.27 -20.09 -5.90
CA SER A 130 2.28 -21.15 -6.02
C SER A 130 1.63 -22.46 -6.47
N ASN A 131 2.38 -23.57 -6.44
CA ASN A 131 1.80 -24.90 -6.70
C ASN A 131 0.75 -25.32 -5.67
N LEU A 132 0.87 -24.80 -4.43
CA LEU A 132 0.11 -25.28 -3.28
C LEU A 132 -0.84 -24.22 -2.73
N ASN A 133 -0.51 -22.94 -2.90
CA ASN A 133 -1.20 -21.84 -2.23
C ASN A 133 -1.62 -20.76 -3.23
N LEU A 134 -2.78 -20.15 -2.95
CA LEU A 134 -3.24 -18.93 -3.60
C LEU A 134 -3.24 -17.81 -2.56
N PHE A 135 -2.57 -16.72 -2.89
CA PHE A 135 -2.43 -15.53 -2.06
C PHE A 135 -3.13 -14.35 -2.73
N THR A 136 -3.73 -13.49 -1.91
CA THR A 136 -4.17 -12.16 -2.34
C THR A 136 -3.17 -11.15 -1.80
N ILE A 137 -2.69 -10.26 -2.67
CA ILE A 137 -1.81 -9.16 -2.30
C ILE A 137 -2.68 -7.92 -2.16
N SER A 138 -2.73 -7.39 -0.95
CA SER A 138 -3.44 -6.17 -0.61
C SER A 138 -2.53 -5.25 0.21
N MET A 139 -2.79 -3.95 0.13
CA MET A 139 -2.19 -3.01 1.08
C MET A 139 -2.59 -3.37 2.50
N THR A 140 -1.67 -3.24 3.44
CA THR A 140 -1.99 -3.36 4.86
C THR A 140 -3.03 -2.31 5.21
N SER A 141 -4.11 -2.70 5.90
CA SER A 141 -5.15 -1.76 6.28
C SER A 141 -4.59 -0.67 7.21
N VAL A 142 -5.19 0.51 7.19
CA VAL A 142 -4.75 1.67 7.98
C VAL A 142 -4.78 1.33 9.46
N GLU A 143 -5.76 0.54 9.90
CA GLU A 143 -5.87 0.01 11.26
C GLU A 143 -4.64 -0.80 11.64
N LYS A 144 -4.25 -1.77 10.81
CA LYS A 144 -3.07 -2.60 11.08
C LYS A 144 -1.77 -1.79 11.07
N GLN A 145 -1.66 -0.78 10.21
CA GLN A 145 -0.50 0.12 10.20
C GLN A 145 -0.44 0.95 11.49
N ALA A 146 -1.60 1.48 11.93
CA ALA A 146 -1.71 2.22 13.18
C ALA A 146 -1.40 1.33 14.40
N ASP A 147 -1.90 0.09 14.45
CA ASP A 147 -1.60 -0.87 15.52
C ASP A 147 -0.09 -1.11 15.68
N VAL A 148 0.63 -1.26 14.56
CA VAL A 148 2.09 -1.39 14.56
C VAL A 148 2.76 -0.12 15.08
N LEU A 149 2.29 1.07 14.68
CA LEU A 149 2.84 2.33 15.19
C LEU A 149 2.61 2.47 16.71
N VAL A 150 1.40 2.14 17.18
CA VAL A 150 1.06 2.11 18.61
C VAL A 150 1.94 1.11 19.37
N SER A 151 2.19 -0.09 18.84
CA SER A 151 3.06 -1.06 19.50
C SER A 151 4.52 -0.58 19.64
N HIS A 152 4.94 0.31 18.74
CA HIS A 152 6.26 0.96 18.79
C HIS A 152 6.24 2.33 19.50
N HIS A 153 5.16 2.65 20.23
CA HIS A 153 4.98 3.89 20.99
C HIS A 153 5.05 5.17 20.10
N LYS A 154 4.76 5.03 18.80
CA LYS A 154 4.72 6.11 17.80
C LYS A 154 3.29 6.63 17.64
N TYR A 155 2.72 7.12 18.73
CA TYR A 155 1.29 7.46 18.79
C TYR A 155 0.87 8.60 17.86
N GLU A 156 1.63 9.69 17.81
CA GLU A 156 1.32 10.83 16.93
C GLU A 156 1.38 10.44 15.45
N GLU A 157 2.33 9.58 15.06
CA GLU A 157 2.40 9.03 13.71
C GLU A 157 1.18 8.16 13.39
N ALA A 158 0.72 7.34 14.35
CA ALA A 158 -0.47 6.50 14.19
C ALA A 158 -1.74 7.33 13.97
N LEU A 159 -1.92 8.39 14.77
CA LEU A 159 -3.05 9.30 14.66
C LEU A 159 -3.03 10.07 13.32
N ALA A 160 -1.87 10.63 12.95
CA ALA A 160 -1.72 11.37 11.70
C ALA A 160 -1.93 10.49 10.45
N LEU A 161 -1.49 9.23 10.50
CA LEU A 161 -1.72 8.25 9.44
C LEU A 161 -3.22 8.01 9.21
N TYR A 162 -3.98 7.84 10.29
CA TYR A 162 -5.43 7.61 10.20
C TYR A 162 -6.18 8.87 9.77
N GLU A 163 -5.81 10.04 10.29
CA GLU A 163 -6.41 11.34 9.92
C GLU A 163 -6.22 11.64 8.42
N ARG A 164 -5.02 11.35 7.88
CA ARG A 164 -4.76 11.48 6.45
C ARG A 164 -5.65 10.54 5.63
N SER A 165 -5.84 9.30 6.08
CA SER A 165 -6.73 8.35 5.40
C SER A 165 -8.18 8.84 5.36
N LEU A 166 -8.70 9.31 6.50
CA LEU A 166 -10.05 9.88 6.60
C LEU A 166 -10.24 11.11 5.70
N SER A 167 -9.20 11.94 5.58
CA SER A 167 -9.22 13.13 4.72
C SER A 167 -9.28 12.77 3.23
N GLN A 168 -8.77 11.61 2.83
CA GLN A 168 -8.81 11.13 1.45
C GLN A 168 -10.14 10.45 1.13
N HIS A 169 -10.63 9.61 2.06
CA HIS A 169 -11.86 8.85 1.92
C HIS A 169 -12.61 8.85 3.25
N PHE A 170 -13.68 9.64 3.34
CA PHE A 170 -14.50 9.72 4.55
C PHE A 170 -15.61 8.67 4.53
N ASP A 171 -15.71 7.89 5.60
CA ASP A 171 -16.82 6.99 5.88
C ASP A 171 -17.05 6.85 7.40
N ASP A 172 -18.30 6.60 7.80
CA ASP A 172 -18.71 6.57 9.20
C ASP A 172 -18.05 5.41 9.99
N ASP A 173 -17.73 4.30 9.32
CA ASP A 173 -17.05 3.16 9.94
C ASP A 173 -15.58 3.51 10.25
N SER A 174 -14.87 4.13 9.31
CA SER A 174 -13.52 4.64 9.50
C SER A 174 -13.45 5.73 10.57
N LEU A 175 -14.46 6.60 10.68
CA LEU A 175 -14.51 7.59 11.74
C LEU A 175 -14.65 6.92 13.11
N SER A 176 -15.54 5.93 13.22
CA SER A 176 -15.75 5.16 14.45
C SER A 176 -14.47 4.45 14.89
N LYS A 177 -13.74 3.85 13.94
CA LYS A 177 -12.44 3.22 14.19
C LYS A 177 -11.36 4.22 14.59
N PHE A 178 -11.35 5.42 14.01
CA PHE A 178 -10.41 6.47 14.41
C PHE A 178 -10.65 6.96 15.84
N ILE A 179 -11.92 7.10 16.24
CA ILE A 179 -12.27 7.41 17.64
C ILE A 179 -11.77 6.28 18.56
N ALA A 180 -11.96 5.01 18.20
CA ALA A 180 -11.45 3.89 18.97
C ALA A 180 -9.91 3.90 19.09
N LEU A 181 -9.19 4.24 18.02
CA LEU A 181 -7.74 4.42 18.04
C LEU A 181 -7.33 5.56 18.98
N LYS A 182 -7.98 6.73 18.91
CA LYS A 182 -7.71 7.85 19.82
C LYS A 182 -7.91 7.46 21.28
N LYS A 183 -9.00 6.75 21.61
CA LYS A 183 -9.22 6.22 22.96
C LYS A 183 -8.08 5.30 23.39
N THR A 184 -7.69 4.36 22.53
CA THR A 184 -6.58 3.43 22.81
C THR A 184 -5.28 4.17 23.09
N VAL A 185 -4.93 5.16 22.26
CA VAL A 185 -3.75 6.00 22.45
C VAL A 185 -3.84 6.83 23.75
N ALA A 186 -5.02 7.34 24.09
CA ALA A 186 -5.21 8.10 25.31
C ALA A 186 -4.94 7.26 26.57
N PHE A 187 -5.44 6.01 26.59
CA PHE A 187 -5.14 5.08 27.68
C PHE A 187 -3.66 4.69 27.71
N LYS A 188 -2.98 4.57 26.57
CA LYS A 188 -1.52 4.37 26.52
C LYS A 188 -0.76 5.55 27.13
N TYR A 189 -1.17 6.78 26.83
CA TYR A 189 -0.58 7.96 27.48
C TYR A 189 -0.83 8.00 28.99
N LEU A 190 -1.98 7.51 29.47
CA LEU A 190 -2.23 7.36 30.91
C LEU A 190 -1.27 6.35 31.56
N GLU A 191 -1.06 5.19 30.93
CA GLU A 191 -0.09 4.18 31.39
C GLU A 191 1.34 4.76 31.45
N GLU A 192 1.67 5.66 30.52
CA GLU A 192 2.97 6.34 30.44
C GLU A 192 3.05 7.63 31.28
N LEU A 193 2.04 7.95 32.09
CA LEU A 193 1.96 9.15 32.94
C LEU A 193 1.99 10.48 32.16
N SER A 194 1.65 10.45 30.87
CA SER A 194 1.52 11.62 30.00
C SER A 194 0.11 12.21 30.06
N PHE A 195 -0.27 12.71 31.24
CA PHE A 195 -1.67 13.09 31.55
C PHE A 195 -2.24 14.20 30.67
N GLU A 196 -1.43 15.20 30.29
CA GLU A 196 -1.89 16.31 29.45
C GLU A 196 -2.35 15.83 28.07
N LYS A 197 -1.53 15.01 27.40
CA LYS A 197 -1.86 14.41 26.10
C LYS A 197 -3.02 13.43 26.20
N ALA A 198 -3.06 12.65 27.27
CA ALA A 198 -4.18 11.74 27.53
C ALA A 198 -5.50 12.52 27.68
N ALA A 199 -5.52 13.57 28.51
CA ALA A 199 -6.71 14.37 28.77
C ALA A 199 -7.25 15.02 27.49
N GLU A 200 -6.36 15.60 26.66
CA GLU A 200 -6.75 16.17 25.37
C GLU A 200 -7.48 15.15 24.49
N LEU A 201 -6.93 13.94 24.35
CA LEU A 201 -7.54 12.89 23.54
C LEU A 201 -8.85 12.36 24.13
N LEU A 202 -8.91 12.13 25.45
CA LEU A 202 -10.12 11.66 26.14
C LEU A 202 -11.28 12.66 25.99
N ILE A 203 -10.99 13.96 26.16
CA ILE A 203 -11.98 15.03 25.98
C ILE A 203 -12.43 15.07 24.52
N SER A 204 -11.49 15.01 23.57
CA SER A 204 -11.82 15.07 22.14
C SER A 204 -12.68 13.90 21.64
N CYS A 205 -12.67 12.78 22.36
CA CYS A 205 -13.43 11.57 22.04
C CYS A 205 -14.70 11.41 22.88
N GLU A 206 -15.03 12.40 23.72
CA GLU A 206 -16.17 12.36 24.65
C GLU A 206 -16.21 11.04 25.45
N VAL A 207 -15.04 10.60 25.94
CA VAL A 207 -14.95 9.37 26.74
C VAL A 207 -15.70 9.57 28.06
N ASP A 208 -16.49 8.57 28.46
CA ASP A 208 -17.20 8.59 29.74
C ASP A 208 -16.16 8.70 30.88
N PRO A 209 -16.26 9.72 31.76
CA PRO A 209 -15.38 9.84 32.91
C PRO A 209 -15.37 8.59 33.80
N GLU A 210 -16.47 7.84 33.89
CA GLU A 210 -16.52 6.59 34.65
C GLU A 210 -15.59 5.52 34.06
N GLU A 211 -15.50 5.44 32.73
CA GLU A 211 -14.58 4.53 32.01
C GLU A 211 -13.13 4.86 32.38
N VAL A 212 -12.78 6.15 32.40
CA VAL A 212 -11.42 6.62 32.75
C VAL A 212 -11.08 6.31 34.20
N VAL A 213 -11.99 6.64 35.13
CA VAL A 213 -11.77 6.42 36.57
C VAL A 213 -11.66 4.93 36.89
N SER A 214 -12.41 4.06 36.21
CA SER A 214 -12.39 2.62 36.45
C SER A 214 -11.02 1.96 36.20
N GLN A 215 -10.17 2.57 35.36
CA GLN A 215 -8.82 2.07 35.09
C GLN A 215 -7.84 2.32 36.24
N PHE A 216 -8.18 3.24 37.14
CA PHE A 216 -7.36 3.55 38.30
C PHE A 216 -8.02 2.97 39.56
N PRO A 217 -7.44 1.93 40.19
CA PRO A 217 -7.94 1.48 41.48
C PRO A 217 -7.85 2.64 42.46
N TRP A 218 -8.99 3.00 43.05
CA TRP A 218 -9.04 3.95 44.15
C TRP A 218 -8.06 3.47 45.23
N PRO A 219 -7.16 4.33 45.74
CA PRO A 219 -6.24 3.92 46.80
C PRO A 219 -7.08 3.31 47.93
N PRO A 220 -6.66 2.15 48.49
CA PRO A 220 -7.40 1.54 49.59
C PRO A 220 -7.60 2.60 50.67
N ALA A 221 -8.85 2.69 51.17
CA ALA A 221 -9.19 3.56 52.28
C ALA A 221 -8.44 3.08 53.52
N GLU A 222 -7.16 3.41 53.63
CA GLU A 222 -6.44 3.30 54.88
C GLU A 222 -7.07 4.30 55.84
N ASN A 223 -7.71 3.77 56.89
CA ASN A 223 -8.20 4.50 58.05
C ASN A 223 -7.03 5.11 58.85
N ASN A 224 -6.16 5.89 58.20
CA ASN A 224 -5.09 6.62 58.83
C ASN A 224 -5.36 8.11 58.67
N LYS A 225 -5.67 8.76 59.80
CA LYS A 225 -6.01 10.19 59.91
C LYS A 225 -4.84 11.14 59.55
N GLU A 226 -3.80 10.66 58.89
CA GLU A 226 -2.58 11.45 58.60
C GLU A 226 -2.40 11.81 57.12
N ASP A 227 -3.16 11.24 56.17
CA ASP A 227 -2.98 11.54 54.74
C ASP A 227 -3.97 12.58 54.17
N GLN A 228 -4.81 13.22 55.00
CA GLN A 228 -5.74 14.27 54.55
C GLN A 228 -5.04 15.54 54.02
N GLU A 229 -3.73 15.70 54.22
CA GLU A 229 -2.98 16.85 53.72
C GLU A 229 -2.38 16.65 52.31
N LYS A 230 -2.34 15.41 51.77
CA LYS A 230 -1.70 15.15 50.47
C LYS A 230 -2.58 15.34 49.23
N TYR A 231 -3.88 15.53 49.42
CA TYR A 231 -4.85 15.71 48.32
C TYR A 231 -5.48 17.11 48.33
N GLN A 232 -4.72 18.14 48.69
CA GLN A 232 -5.10 19.49 48.31
C GLN A 232 -4.80 19.68 46.82
N PHE A 233 -5.86 19.64 46.03
CA PHE A 233 -5.85 20.15 44.66
C PHE A 233 -5.36 21.61 44.70
N LEU A 234 -4.28 21.89 43.97
CA LEU A 234 -3.83 23.24 43.67
C LEU A 234 -4.92 23.91 42.82
N GLU A 235 -5.56 24.95 43.38
CA GLU A 235 -6.32 25.95 42.64
C GLU A 235 -5.43 26.74 41.66
#